data_AF-A0A1M5CS31-F1
#
_entry.id   AF-A0A1M5CS31-F1
#
_cell.length_a   1.000
_cell.length_b   1.000
_cell.length_c   1.000
_cell.angle_alpha   90.00
_cell.angle_beta   90.00
_cell.angle_gamma   90.00
#
_symmetry.space_group_name_H-M   'P 1'
#
loop_
_entity.id
_entity.type
_entity.pdbx_description
1 polymer ?
#
loop_
_entity_poly.entity_id
_entity_poly.type
_entity_poly.pdbx_seq_one_letter_code
_entity_poly.pdbx_strand_id
1 'polypeptide(L)'
;MNSILCKMLIVFFAANSWVSVTTPKIQNKTISECLLQKSCVIVVQEVPLTEDKILKFMKSRMATFELKRRMKSQANKYENLIQEFYKKRKGLLQNHGWDVDDFEDTESRIYAAINAMETKASLKSEADFKKEIAEVEANSYLSQKQKAETIKLLKLDRNNIKETFINPSRTDWPAVKIYKNKLEHLTNYINGNRPDAPVIE
;
A
#
# COMPACT_ATOMS: atom_id res chain seq x y z
N MET A 1 -28.99 -34.78 17.98
CA MET A 1 -27.73 -34.54 17.25
C MET A 1 -27.87 -33.23 16.49
N ASN A 2 -27.06 -32.24 16.90
CA ASN A 2 -26.38 -31.15 16.15
C ASN A 2 -27.01 -30.67 14.82
N SER A 3 -27.08 -29.36 14.49
CA SER A 3 -26.43 -28.18 15.06
C SER A 3 -26.88 -26.92 14.29
N ILE A 4 -27.29 -25.88 15.04
CA ILE A 4 -26.92 -24.45 14.94
C ILE A 4 -27.25 -23.72 13.62
N LEU A 5 -28.30 -22.89 13.53
CA LEU A 5 -28.46 -21.48 13.97
C LEU A 5 -27.45 -20.47 13.39
N CYS A 6 -27.91 -19.65 12.45
CA CYS A 6 -27.50 -18.24 12.40
C CYS A 6 -28.65 -17.37 11.87
N LYS A 7 -29.33 -16.70 12.81
CA LYS A 7 -30.22 -15.56 12.56
C LYS A 7 -29.44 -14.31 12.93
N MET A 8 -29.43 -13.28 12.09
CA MET A 8 -29.30 -11.92 12.57
C MET A 8 -30.37 -11.04 11.96
N LEU A 9 -31.09 -10.40 12.87
CA LEU A 9 -32.20 -9.47 12.70
C LEU A 9 -31.63 -8.04 12.62
N ILE A 10 -32.29 -7.22 11.82
CA ILE A 10 -32.16 -5.76 11.70
C ILE A 10 -32.92 -5.08 12.86
N VAL A 11 -32.39 -4.00 13.48
CA VAL A 11 -33.15 -2.81 13.96
C VAL A 11 -32.22 -1.56 14.06
N PHE A 12 -32.80 -0.40 13.75
CA PHE A 12 -32.30 0.98 13.58
C PHE A 12 -32.38 1.90 14.84
N PHE A 13 -31.75 3.09 14.73
CA PHE A 13 -31.94 4.41 15.44
C PHE A 13 -31.44 4.57 16.90
N ALA A 14 -30.78 5.67 17.29
CA ALA A 14 -31.32 7.04 17.30
C ALA A 14 -30.34 8.21 16.98
N ALA A 15 -30.95 9.32 16.57
CA ALA A 15 -30.41 10.58 16.06
C ALA A 15 -30.09 11.64 17.14
N ASN A 16 -29.21 12.60 16.81
CA ASN A 16 -29.44 14.07 16.79
C ASN A 16 -28.07 14.82 16.81
N SER A 17 -27.58 15.38 15.68
CA SER A 17 -27.83 16.74 15.11
C SER A 17 -27.12 17.85 15.95
N TRP A 18 -26.28 18.79 15.48
CA TRP A 18 -26.24 19.67 14.30
C TRP A 18 -24.78 20.16 13.96
N VAL A 19 -24.43 20.17 12.66
CA VAL A 19 -23.76 21.23 11.82
C VAL A 19 -22.52 21.97 12.42
N SER A 20 -21.30 21.98 11.85
CA SER A 20 -20.92 22.30 10.45
C SER A 20 -19.55 21.71 10.12
N VAL A 21 -19.45 20.86 9.09
CA VAL A 21 -18.18 20.51 8.44
C VAL A 21 -18.12 21.28 7.13
N THR A 22 -17.21 22.24 7.03
CA THR A 22 -16.83 22.85 5.75
C THR A 22 -16.10 21.80 4.92
N THR A 23 -16.81 21.19 3.99
CA THR A 23 -16.23 20.34 2.95
C THR A 23 -15.39 21.20 2.00
N PRO A 24 -14.18 20.76 1.61
CA PRO A 24 -13.43 21.43 0.55
C PRO A 24 -14.16 21.26 -0.79
N LYS A 25 -14.25 22.36 -1.55
CA LYS A 25 -14.84 22.43 -2.89
C LYS A 25 -14.19 21.41 -3.83
N ILE A 26 -14.86 20.29 -4.04
CA ILE A 26 -14.70 19.50 -5.26
C ILE A 26 -15.39 20.29 -6.36
N GLN A 27 -14.64 20.68 -7.40
CA GLN A 27 -15.23 21.26 -8.60
C GLN A 27 -16.11 20.19 -9.27
N ASN A 28 -17.40 20.27 -8.95
CA ASN A 28 -18.46 19.46 -9.52
C ASN A 28 -18.52 19.68 -11.04
N LYS A 29 -18.02 18.71 -11.81
CA LYS A 29 -18.79 18.26 -12.97
C LYS A 29 -19.88 17.33 -12.43
N THR A 30 -21.10 17.66 -12.76
CA THR A 30 -22.35 17.29 -12.11
C THR A 30 -22.50 15.78 -11.92
N ILE A 31 -22.53 15.33 -10.66
CA ILE A 31 -22.89 13.94 -10.26
C ILE A 31 -24.30 13.55 -10.79
N SER A 32 -25.12 14.53 -11.17
CA SER A 32 -26.46 14.32 -11.71
C SER A 32 -26.53 13.64 -13.08
N GLU A 33 -25.44 13.58 -13.86
CA GLU A 33 -25.45 12.97 -15.20
C GLU A 33 -25.14 11.46 -15.23
N CYS A 34 -24.57 10.87 -14.16
CA CYS A 34 -24.21 9.44 -14.16
C CYS A 34 -25.37 8.48 -13.77
N LEU A 35 -26.53 8.99 -13.32
CA LEU A 35 -27.64 8.14 -12.85
C LEU A 35 -28.52 7.55 -13.96
N LEU A 36 -28.25 7.85 -15.24
CA LEU A 36 -29.05 7.37 -16.38
C LEU A 36 -28.34 6.41 -17.34
N GLN A 37 -27.09 6.01 -17.08
CA GLN A 37 -26.40 4.97 -17.87
C GLN A 37 -25.92 3.84 -16.95
N LYS A 38 -26.37 2.61 -17.24
CA LYS A 38 -26.13 1.36 -16.48
C LYS A 38 -24.66 0.90 -16.41
N SER A 39 -23.70 1.80 -16.57
CA SER A 39 -22.26 1.50 -16.49
C SER A 39 -21.45 2.77 -16.24
N CYS A 40 -21.69 3.45 -15.11
CA CYS A 40 -20.74 4.43 -14.60
C CYS A 40 -19.77 3.70 -13.66
N VAL A 41 -18.67 3.16 -14.22
CA VAL A 41 -17.51 2.76 -13.41
C VAL A 41 -16.85 4.07 -12.98
N ILE A 42 -17.06 4.47 -11.73
CA ILE A 42 -16.26 5.55 -11.14
C ILE A 42 -14.85 4.97 -10.94
N VAL A 43 -13.98 5.24 -11.90
CA VAL A 43 -12.53 5.04 -11.71
C VAL A 43 -12.10 6.14 -10.75
N VAL A 44 -12.05 5.82 -9.45
CA VAL A 44 -11.36 6.67 -8.49
C VAL A 44 -9.88 6.63 -8.88
N GLN A 45 -9.42 7.64 -9.62
CA GLN A 45 -7.99 7.83 -9.82
C GLN A 45 -7.41 8.21 -8.46
N GLU A 46 -6.71 7.28 -7.83
CA GLU A 46 -5.95 7.58 -6.63
C GLU A 46 -4.96 8.70 -6.93
N VAL A 47 -4.99 9.75 -6.11
CA VAL A 47 -4.05 10.86 -6.22
C VAL A 47 -2.64 10.30 -6.01
N PRO A 48 -1.70 10.46 -6.97
CA PRO A 48 -0.34 9.97 -6.83
C PRO A 48 0.36 10.55 -5.59
N LEU A 49 1.25 9.77 -4.99
CA LEU A 49 2.13 10.28 -3.94
C LEU A 49 3.02 11.41 -4.49
N THR A 50 3.18 12.46 -3.68
CA THR A 50 4.09 13.55 -3.97
C THR A 50 5.40 13.38 -3.20
N GLU A 51 6.46 14.03 -3.67
CA GLU A 51 7.75 14.05 -2.98
C GLU A 51 7.61 14.60 -1.55
N ASP A 52 6.89 15.71 -1.38
CA ASP A 52 6.61 16.30 -0.07
C ASP A 52 5.90 15.33 0.87
N LYS A 53 4.94 14.53 0.36
CA LYS A 53 4.22 13.54 1.16
C LYS A 53 5.16 12.43 1.62
N ILE A 54 6.11 12.00 0.78
CA ILE A 54 7.13 11.00 1.13
C ILE A 54 8.13 11.56 2.15
N LEU A 55 8.64 12.79 1.95
CA LEU A 55 9.53 13.46 2.90
C LEU A 55 8.86 13.61 4.28
N LYS A 56 7.62 14.08 4.30
CA LYS A 56 6.80 14.21 5.51
C LYS A 56 6.58 12.85 6.18
N PHE A 57 6.31 11.81 5.39
CA PHE A 57 6.17 10.44 5.89
C PHE A 57 7.46 9.97 6.57
N MET A 58 8.62 10.12 5.91
CA MET A 58 9.91 9.69 6.46
C MET A 58 10.25 10.42 7.78
N LYS A 59 10.03 11.75 7.84
CA LYS A 59 10.22 12.56 9.06
C LYS A 59 9.33 12.06 10.20
N SER A 60 8.04 11.82 9.93
CA SER A 60 7.10 11.26 10.91
C SER A 60 7.48 9.84 11.33
N ARG A 61 7.88 8.99 10.39
CA ARG A 61 8.23 7.59 10.67
C ARG A 61 9.44 7.50 11.60
N MET A 62 10.47 8.31 11.36
CA MET A 62 11.60 8.44 12.29
C MET A 62 11.15 8.88 13.68
N ALA A 63 10.31 9.92 13.78
CA ALA A 63 9.81 10.40 15.06
C ALA A 63 8.99 9.33 15.83
N THR A 64 8.17 8.54 15.14
CA THR A 64 7.43 7.42 15.76
C THR A 64 8.36 6.31 16.26
N PHE A 65 9.43 6.02 15.53
CA PHE A 65 10.45 5.05 15.95
C PHE A 65 11.20 5.54 17.20
N GLU A 66 11.61 6.81 17.22
CA GLU A 66 12.26 7.42 18.37
C GLU A 66 11.37 7.44 19.61
N LEU A 67 10.08 7.72 19.43
CA LEU A 67 9.09 7.60 20.50
C LEU A 67 9.05 6.17 21.06
N LYS A 68 8.94 5.16 20.18
CA LYS A 68 8.93 3.74 20.58
C LYS A 68 10.20 3.37 21.35
N ARG A 69 11.37 3.80 20.86
CA ARG A 69 12.68 3.53 21.47
C ARG A 69 12.79 4.13 22.87
N ARG A 70 12.43 5.42 23.04
CA ARG A 70 12.43 6.10 24.35
C ARG A 70 11.46 5.48 25.35
N MET A 71 10.27 5.08 24.89
CA MET A 71 9.28 4.45 25.77
C MET A 71 9.74 3.06 26.20
N LYS A 72 10.35 2.28 25.30
CA LYS A 72 10.96 0.98 25.65
C LYS A 72 12.06 1.11 26.69
N SER A 73 12.93 2.12 26.60
CA SER A 73 13.98 2.34 27.61
C SER A 73 13.46 2.78 28.98
N GLN A 74 12.17 3.15 29.06
CA GLN A 74 11.49 3.57 30.28
C GLN A 74 10.26 2.69 30.55
N ALA A 75 10.29 1.43 30.13
CA ALA A 75 9.13 0.53 30.16
C ALA A 75 8.53 0.39 31.56
N ASN A 76 9.36 0.44 32.61
CA ASN A 76 8.95 0.39 34.02
C ASN A 76 8.08 1.58 34.49
N LYS A 77 7.99 2.67 33.72
CA LYS A 77 7.15 3.82 34.05
C LYS A 77 5.70 3.67 33.59
N TYR A 78 5.37 2.60 32.88
CA TYR A 78 4.07 2.40 32.26
C TYR A 78 3.45 1.09 32.72
N GLU A 79 2.21 1.16 33.21
CA GLU A 79 1.41 -0.03 33.51
C GLU A 79 1.07 -0.80 32.22
N ASN A 80 0.68 -0.09 31.17
CA ASN A 80 0.44 -0.65 29.84
C ASN A 80 1.23 0.13 28.78
N LEU A 81 2.47 -0.30 28.54
CA LEU A 81 3.39 0.33 27.58
C LEU A 81 2.80 0.40 26.15
N ILE A 82 2.08 -0.64 25.72
CA ILE A 82 1.55 -0.73 24.35
C ILE A 82 0.44 0.30 24.14
N GLN A 83 -0.53 0.35 25.06
CA GLN A 83 -1.64 1.30 24.99
C GLN A 83 -1.11 2.75 25.05
N GLU A 84 -0.19 3.03 25.97
CA GLU A 84 0.40 4.36 26.10
C GLU A 84 1.22 4.76 24.86
N PHE A 85 1.90 3.80 24.22
CA PHE A 85 2.61 4.05 22.96
C PHE A 85 1.64 4.49 21.86
N TYR A 86 0.55 3.76 21.62
CA TYR A 86 -0.40 4.13 20.56
C TYR A 86 -1.12 5.45 20.84
N LYS A 87 -1.44 5.74 22.10
CA LYS A 87 -1.97 7.05 22.52
C LYS A 87 -1.01 8.19 22.18
N LYS A 88 0.27 8.05 22.53
CA LYS A 88 1.30 9.05 22.24
C LYS A 88 1.63 9.13 20.74
N ARG A 89 1.63 8.00 20.02
CA ARG A 89 1.83 7.95 18.56
C ARG A 89 0.73 8.73 17.85
N LYS A 90 -0.53 8.53 18.22
CA LYS A 90 -1.66 9.28 17.65
C LYS A 90 -1.46 10.80 17.80
N GLY A 91 -1.13 11.26 19.01
CA GLY A 91 -0.86 12.68 19.25
C GLY A 91 0.34 13.22 18.46
N LEU A 92 1.42 12.44 18.36
CA LEU A 92 2.58 12.80 17.56
C LEU A 92 2.24 12.94 16.06
N LEU A 93 1.49 11.98 15.51
CA LEU A 93 1.05 11.99 14.12
C LEU A 93 0.14 13.20 13.84
N GLN A 94 -0.81 13.48 14.73
CA GLN A 94 -1.68 14.67 14.62
C GLN A 94 -0.87 15.98 14.61
N ASN A 95 0.13 16.11 15.49
CA ASN A 95 1.01 17.28 15.51
C ASN A 95 1.84 17.43 14.22
N HIS A 96 2.13 16.30 13.55
CA HIS A 96 2.78 16.29 12.25
C HIS A 96 1.78 16.46 11.09
N GLY A 97 0.50 16.72 11.38
CA GLY A 97 -0.55 16.89 10.38
C GLY A 97 -0.92 15.60 9.67
N TRP A 98 -0.90 14.46 10.36
CA TRP A 98 -1.36 13.17 9.89
C TRP A 98 -2.61 12.73 10.63
N ASP A 99 -3.58 12.21 9.89
CA ASP A 99 -4.48 11.20 10.44
C ASP A 99 -3.74 9.85 10.53
N VAL A 100 -4.15 8.98 11.46
CA VAL A 100 -3.50 7.66 11.63
C VAL A 100 -3.68 6.80 10.38
N ASP A 101 -4.88 6.79 9.80
CA ASP A 101 -5.21 5.96 8.65
C ASP A 101 -4.46 6.47 7.41
N ASP A 102 -4.44 7.80 7.18
CA ASP A 102 -3.66 8.39 6.07
C ASP A 102 -2.15 8.10 6.18
N PHE A 103 -1.61 8.08 7.41
CA PHE A 103 -0.20 7.72 7.61
C PHE A 103 0.07 6.24 7.26
N GLU A 104 -0.81 5.33 7.67
CA GLU A 104 -0.67 3.89 7.44
C GLU A 104 -0.93 3.51 5.97
N ASP A 105 -1.89 4.17 5.32
CA ASP A 105 -2.13 4.04 3.89
C ASP A 105 -0.94 4.56 3.07
N THR A 106 -0.35 5.69 3.49
CA THR A 106 0.87 6.22 2.86
C THR A 106 2.04 5.26 3.02
N GLU A 107 2.24 4.67 4.21
CA GLU A 107 3.26 3.65 4.46
C GLU A 107 3.07 2.45 3.51
N SER A 108 1.85 1.96 3.42
CA SER A 108 1.48 0.81 2.59
C SER A 108 1.74 1.08 1.11
N ARG A 109 1.34 2.25 0.60
CA ARG A 109 1.57 2.65 -0.80
C ARG A 109 3.04 2.78 -1.13
N ILE A 110 3.83 3.39 -0.24
CA ILE A 110 5.29 3.54 -0.43
C ILE A 110 5.95 2.17 -0.55
N TYR A 111 5.68 1.24 0.38
CA TYR A 111 6.31 -0.08 0.34
C TYR A 111 5.76 -0.97 -0.78
N ALA A 112 4.47 -0.83 -1.15
CA ALA A 112 3.93 -1.48 -2.33
C ALA A 112 4.66 -1.04 -3.61
N ALA A 113 4.94 0.27 -3.77
CA ALA A 113 5.70 0.79 -4.89
C ALA A 113 7.15 0.29 -4.91
N ILE A 114 7.84 0.24 -3.76
CA ILE A 114 9.19 -0.33 -3.65
C ILE A 114 9.19 -1.81 -4.08
N ASN A 115 8.33 -2.63 -3.46
CA ASN A 115 8.23 -4.06 -3.75
C ASN A 115 7.88 -4.31 -5.23
N ALA A 116 7.02 -3.49 -5.82
CA ALA A 116 6.62 -3.60 -7.21
C ALA A 116 7.75 -3.24 -8.19
N MET A 117 8.56 -2.22 -7.88
CA MET A 117 9.75 -1.87 -8.66
C MET A 117 10.77 -3.01 -8.61
N GLU A 118 10.98 -3.61 -7.44
CA GLU A 118 11.90 -4.75 -7.27
C GLU A 118 11.37 -6.01 -7.96
N THR A 119 10.07 -6.27 -7.86
CA THR A 119 9.39 -7.35 -8.60
C THR A 119 9.51 -7.14 -10.11
N LYS A 120 9.35 -5.90 -10.59
CA LYS A 120 9.57 -5.61 -12.02
C LYS A 120 11.03 -5.83 -12.43
N ALA A 121 11.98 -5.50 -11.56
CA ALA A 121 13.40 -5.72 -11.82
C ALA A 121 13.78 -7.21 -11.82
N SER A 122 13.09 -8.04 -11.03
CA SER A 122 13.30 -9.49 -10.99
C SER A 122 12.56 -10.26 -12.09
N LEU A 123 11.53 -9.65 -12.71
CA LEU A 123 10.89 -10.23 -13.89
C LEU A 123 11.90 -10.41 -15.01
N LYS A 124 11.90 -11.61 -15.60
CA LYS A 124 12.63 -11.90 -16.84
C LYS A 124 12.36 -10.81 -17.87
N SER A 125 13.41 -10.42 -18.59
CA SER A 125 13.29 -9.47 -19.70
C SER A 125 12.28 -9.99 -20.72
N GLU A 126 11.72 -9.10 -21.53
CA GLU A 126 10.80 -9.52 -22.60
C GLU A 126 11.46 -10.48 -23.59
N ALA A 127 12.77 -10.32 -23.83
CA ALA A 127 13.54 -11.22 -24.68
C ALA A 127 13.68 -12.61 -24.05
N ASP A 128 14.04 -12.69 -22.77
CA ASP A 128 14.20 -13.98 -22.07
C ASP A 128 12.88 -14.73 -21.93
N PHE A 129 11.78 -14.01 -21.68
CA PHE A 129 10.45 -14.62 -21.63
C PHE A 129 10.02 -15.17 -22.99
N LYS A 130 10.30 -14.44 -24.09
CA LYS A 130 10.04 -14.95 -25.45
C LYS A 130 10.91 -16.15 -25.78
N LYS A 131 12.16 -16.18 -25.32
CA LYS A 131 13.05 -17.32 -25.46
C LYS A 131 12.50 -18.55 -24.74
N GLU A 132 12.04 -18.40 -23.50
CA GLU A 132 11.42 -19.49 -22.73
C GLU A 132 10.16 -20.04 -23.44
N ILE A 133 9.32 -19.17 -24.01
CA ILE A 133 8.19 -19.62 -24.84
C ILE A 133 8.68 -20.43 -26.04
N ALA A 134 9.69 -19.94 -26.77
CA ALA A 134 10.25 -20.63 -27.93
C ALA A 134 10.88 -21.98 -27.57
N GLU A 135 11.51 -22.10 -26.38
CA GLU A 135 12.05 -23.36 -25.86
C GLU A 135 10.93 -24.38 -25.59
N VAL A 136 9.78 -23.94 -25.06
CA VAL A 136 8.59 -24.80 -24.90
C VAL A 136 8.03 -25.23 -26.25
N GLU A 137 7.96 -24.30 -27.21
CA GLU A 137 7.47 -24.59 -28.57
C GLU A 137 8.37 -25.60 -29.30
N ALA A 138 9.69 -25.49 -29.15
CA ALA A 138 10.66 -26.38 -29.77
C ALA A 138 10.79 -27.74 -29.06
N ASN A 139 10.24 -27.92 -27.86
CA ASN A 139 10.41 -29.13 -27.05
C ASN A 139 9.82 -30.37 -27.74
N SER A 140 10.63 -31.40 -28.02
CA SER A 140 10.21 -32.61 -28.71
C SER A 140 9.45 -33.62 -27.83
N TYR A 141 9.52 -33.48 -26.51
CA TYR A 141 8.91 -34.39 -25.54
C TYR A 141 7.49 -33.99 -25.14
N LEU A 142 7.09 -32.75 -25.43
CA LEU A 142 5.75 -32.26 -25.14
C LEU A 142 4.83 -32.44 -26.35
N SER A 143 3.62 -32.97 -26.10
CA SER A 143 2.54 -32.91 -27.08
C SER A 143 2.12 -31.46 -27.34
N GLN A 144 1.47 -31.21 -28.48
CA GLN A 144 0.97 -29.87 -28.81
C GLN A 144 0.02 -29.31 -27.75
N LYS A 145 -0.82 -30.17 -27.16
CA LYS A 145 -1.72 -29.79 -26.05
C LYS A 145 -0.94 -29.36 -24.81
N GLN A 146 0.12 -30.09 -24.45
CA GLN A 146 0.95 -29.74 -23.29
C GLN A 146 1.70 -28.43 -23.53
N LYS A 147 2.27 -28.21 -24.73
CA LYS A 147 2.91 -26.94 -25.09
C LYS A 147 1.97 -25.76 -24.93
N ALA A 148 0.77 -25.86 -25.48
CA ALA A 148 -0.24 -24.81 -25.38
C ALA A 148 -0.60 -24.48 -23.93
N GLU A 149 -0.78 -25.51 -23.09
CA GLU A 149 -1.10 -25.31 -21.66
C GLU A 149 0.08 -24.69 -20.91
N THR A 150 1.32 -25.16 -21.13
CA THR A 150 2.51 -24.58 -20.49
C THR A 150 2.70 -23.12 -20.87
N ILE A 151 2.58 -22.75 -22.15
CA ILE A 151 2.69 -21.37 -22.61
C ILE A 151 1.58 -20.49 -22.01
N LYS A 152 0.37 -21.03 -21.90
CA LYS A 152 -0.76 -20.34 -21.26
C LYS A 152 -0.47 -20.05 -19.79
N LEU A 153 0.05 -21.03 -19.04
CA LEU A 153 0.41 -20.86 -17.62
C LEU A 153 1.53 -19.82 -17.46
N LEU A 154 2.59 -19.88 -18.27
CA LEU A 154 3.68 -18.88 -18.24
C LEU A 154 3.17 -17.45 -18.47
N LYS A 155 2.26 -17.27 -19.44
CA LYS A 155 1.63 -15.97 -19.70
C LYS A 155 0.73 -15.53 -18.55
N LEU A 156 -0.04 -16.45 -17.99
CA LEU A 156 -0.93 -16.17 -16.86
C LEU A 156 -0.12 -15.72 -15.64
N ASP A 157 0.92 -16.44 -15.27
CA ASP A 157 1.78 -16.10 -14.12
C ASP A 157 2.41 -14.72 -14.28
N ARG A 158 2.98 -14.45 -15.46
CA ARG A 158 3.58 -13.15 -15.74
C ARG A 158 2.56 -12.01 -15.73
N ASN A 159 1.35 -12.25 -16.23
CA ASN A 159 0.27 -11.25 -16.20
C ASN A 159 -0.24 -11.04 -14.77
N ASN A 160 -0.41 -12.09 -13.98
CA ASN A 160 -0.80 -11.98 -12.58
C ASN A 160 0.22 -11.14 -11.79
N ILE A 161 1.53 -11.36 -11.99
CA ILE A 161 2.55 -10.52 -11.34
C ILE A 161 2.37 -9.04 -11.73
N LYS A 162 2.13 -8.77 -13.01
CA LYS A 162 1.92 -7.39 -13.50
C LYS A 162 0.67 -6.76 -12.90
N GLU A 163 -0.47 -7.44 -12.93
CA GLU A 163 -1.75 -6.89 -12.49
C GLU A 163 -1.86 -6.80 -10.96
N THR A 164 -1.26 -7.73 -10.21
CA THR A 164 -1.36 -7.74 -8.75
C THR A 164 -0.35 -6.82 -8.08
N PHE A 165 0.89 -6.74 -8.58
CA PHE A 165 1.96 -6.03 -7.88
C PHE A 165 2.42 -4.78 -8.62
N ILE A 166 2.58 -4.85 -9.94
CA ILE A 166 3.24 -3.78 -10.70
C ILE A 166 2.27 -2.66 -11.05
N ASN A 167 1.13 -2.99 -11.64
CA ASN A 167 0.18 -2.00 -12.15
C ASN A 167 -0.46 -1.16 -11.03
N PRO A 168 -0.88 -1.73 -9.88
CA PRO A 168 -1.59 -0.96 -8.85
C PRO A 168 -0.74 0.16 -8.23
N SER A 169 0.58 -0.04 -8.13
CA SER A 169 1.48 0.93 -7.51
C SER A 169 2.16 1.88 -8.49
N ARG A 170 1.97 1.67 -9.81
CA ARG A 170 2.75 2.36 -10.85
C ARG A 170 2.62 3.88 -10.79
N THR A 171 1.47 4.39 -10.36
CA THR A 171 1.19 5.82 -10.20
C THR A 171 2.11 6.49 -9.18
N ASP A 172 2.57 5.76 -8.16
CA ASP A 172 3.40 6.28 -7.06
C ASP A 172 4.90 6.18 -7.35
N TRP A 173 5.29 5.41 -8.36
CA TRP A 173 6.69 5.18 -8.70
C TRP A 173 7.49 6.46 -8.94
N PRO A 174 6.99 7.49 -9.64
CA PRO A 174 7.79 8.69 -9.90
C PRO A 174 8.32 9.33 -8.61
N ALA A 175 7.47 9.51 -7.60
CA ALA A 175 7.87 10.09 -6.33
C ALA A 175 8.70 9.11 -5.48
N VAL A 176 8.29 7.83 -5.40
CA VAL A 176 8.98 6.83 -4.57
C VAL A 176 10.38 6.51 -5.10
N LYS A 177 10.56 6.46 -6.42
CA LYS A 177 11.84 6.10 -7.06
C LYS A 177 12.97 7.04 -6.65
N ILE A 178 12.69 8.34 -6.53
CA ILE A 178 13.67 9.36 -6.14
C ILE A 178 14.19 9.08 -4.72
N TYR A 179 13.31 8.64 -3.83
CA TYR A 179 13.63 8.39 -2.42
C TYR A 179 13.92 6.93 -2.08
N LYS A 180 13.95 6.00 -3.04
CA LYS A 180 14.09 4.54 -2.79
C LYS A 180 15.23 4.22 -1.84
N ASN A 181 16.42 4.76 -2.09
CA ASN A 181 17.60 4.50 -1.25
C ASN A 181 17.47 5.08 0.16
N LYS A 182 16.83 6.25 0.31
CA LYS A 182 16.59 6.87 1.63
C LYS A 182 15.53 6.08 2.42
N LEU A 183 14.49 5.59 1.75
CA LEU A 183 13.46 4.74 2.32
C LEU A 183 14.05 3.39 2.77
N GLU A 184 14.92 2.79 1.96
CA GLU A 184 15.64 1.57 2.33
C GLU A 184 16.58 1.79 3.53
N HIS A 185 17.31 2.91 3.56
CA HIS A 185 18.09 3.32 4.72
C HIS A 185 17.19 3.45 5.95
N LEU A 186 16.06 4.15 5.85
CA LEU A 186 15.09 4.29 6.94
C LEU A 186 14.63 2.93 7.48
N THR A 187 14.26 1.99 6.60
CA THR A 187 13.86 0.64 6.99
C THR A 187 14.99 -0.07 7.74
N ASN A 188 16.22 0.00 7.24
CA ASN A 188 17.37 -0.62 7.88
C ASN A 188 17.70 0.00 9.25
N TYR A 189 17.57 1.32 9.38
CA TYR A 189 17.73 2.02 10.65
C TYR A 189 16.67 1.56 11.68
N ILE A 190 15.39 1.54 11.28
CA ILE A 190 14.28 1.14 12.17
C ILE A 190 14.38 -0.33 12.59
N ASN A 191 14.89 -1.20 11.72
CA ASN A 191 15.09 -2.61 12.01
C ASN A 191 16.35 -2.88 12.85
N GLY A 192 17.16 -1.86 13.14
CA GLY A 192 18.41 -2.02 13.87
C GLY A 192 19.54 -2.64 13.04
N ASN A 193 19.36 -2.77 11.72
CA ASN A 193 20.41 -3.20 10.79
C ASN A 193 21.46 -2.11 10.57
N ARG A 194 21.14 -0.86 10.94
CA ARG A 194 22.06 0.28 10.89
C ARG A 194 21.89 1.19 12.10
N PRO A 195 22.99 1.79 12.62
CA PRO A 195 22.93 2.66 13.78
C PRO A 195 22.56 4.11 13.45
N ASP A 196 22.74 4.55 12.20
CA ASP A 196 22.55 5.93 11.78
C ASP A 196 21.23 6.13 11.02
N ALA A 197 20.50 7.20 11.36
CA ALA A 197 19.28 7.57 10.67
C ALA A 197 19.57 8.21 9.30
N PRO A 198 18.68 8.07 8.30
CA PRO A 198 18.85 8.75 7.02
C PRO A 198 18.75 10.27 7.17
N VAL A 199 19.55 10.99 6.39
CA VAL A 199 19.47 12.45 6.29
C VAL A 199 18.32 12.83 5.36
N ILE A 200 17.28 13.45 5.93
CA ILE A 200 16.11 13.94 5.21
C ILE A 200 16.22 15.47 5.12
N GLU A 201 16.60 15.95 3.95
CA GLU A 201 16.55 17.37 3.57
C GLU A 201 15.08 17.73 3.26
#